data_AF-A0A6B9TQZ5-F1
#
_entry.id   AF-A0A6B9TQZ5-F1
#
_cell.length_a   1.000
_cell.length_b   1.000
_cell.length_c   1.000
_cell.angle_alpha   90.00
_cell.angle_beta   90.00
_cell.angle_gamma   90.00
#
_symmetry.space_group_name_H-M   'P 1'
#
loop_
_entity.id
_entity.type
_entity.pdbx_description
1 polymer ?
#
loop_
_entity_poly.entity_id
_entity_poly.type
_entity_poly.pdbx_seq_one_letter_code
_entity_poly.pdbx_strand_id
1 'polypeptide(L)' 'MSLARPPDEMWRKVGQMADTTGRIPLWIIGTVTGILVIGLIGIFFYGSYSGLGSSL' A
#
# COMPACT_ATOMS: atom_id res chain seq x y z
N MET A 1 -4.05 26.61 40.67
CA MET A 1 -3.17 25.47 40.32
C MET A 1 -4.05 24.22 40.23
N SER A 2 -4.61 23.93 39.06
CA SER A 2 -5.46 22.75 38.82
C SER A 2 -4.69 21.79 37.93
N LEU A 3 -4.30 20.64 38.48
CA LEU A 3 -3.28 19.73 37.92
C LEU A 3 -3.87 18.40 37.42
N ALA A 4 -5.20 18.24 37.50
CA ALA A 4 -5.89 17.03 37.06
C ALA A 4 -6.63 17.31 35.75
N ARG A 5 -6.18 16.66 34.67
CA ARG A 5 -6.86 16.66 33.37
C ARG A 5 -8.20 15.92 33.51
N PRO A 6 -9.33 16.47 33.02
CA PRO A 6 -10.63 15.83 33.19
C PRO A 6 -10.70 14.49 32.42
N PRO A 7 -11.39 13.46 32.98
CA PRO A 7 -11.31 12.07 32.52
C PRO A 7 -11.87 11.85 31.11
N ASP A 8 -12.75 12.71 30.62
CA ASP A 8 -13.24 12.70 29.24
C ASP A 8 -12.15 13.05 28.22
N GLU A 9 -11.15 13.86 28.60
CA GLU A 9 -10.03 14.21 27.73
C GLU A 9 -9.08 13.02 27.52
N MET A 10 -9.01 12.10 28.49
CA MET A 10 -8.27 10.84 28.34
C MET A 10 -8.91 9.99 27.24
N TRP A 11 -10.21 9.76 27.29
CA TRP A 11 -10.93 8.95 26.30
C TRP A 11 -10.95 9.58 24.90
N ARG A 12 -11.07 10.91 24.84
CA ARG A 12 -10.94 11.67 23.58
C ARG A 12 -9.56 11.44 22.95
N LYS A 13 -8.48 11.52 23.72
CA LYS A 13 -7.11 11.31 23.23
C LYS A 13 -6.84 9.86 22.83
N VAL A 14 -7.41 8.89 23.52
CA VAL A 14 -7.36 7.46 23.11
C VAL A 14 -8.06 7.26 21.77
N GLY A 15 -9.23 7.86 21.57
CA GLY A 15 -9.94 7.82 20.28
C GLY A 15 -9.18 8.51 19.14
N GLN A 16 -8.46 9.61 19.41
CA GLN A 16 -7.67 10.31 18.40
C GLN A 16 -6.42 9.54 17.95
N MET A 17 -5.79 8.75 18.84
CA MET A 17 -4.64 7.92 18.47
C MET A 17 -5.03 6.71 17.61
N ALA A 18 -6.29 6.26 17.67
CA ALA A 18 -6.81 5.19 16.82
C ALA A 18 -7.15 5.67 15.39
N ASP A 19 -7.37 6.97 15.20
CA ASP A 19 -7.79 7.58 13.92
C ASP A 19 -6.62 8.07 13.05
N THR A 20 -5.36 7.77 13.44
CA THR A 20 -4.17 8.15 12.66
C THR A 20 -3.98 7.22 11.46
N THR A 21 -4.79 7.44 10.42
CA THR A 21 -4.48 7.17 9.01
C THR A 21 -4.06 5.73 8.67
N GLY A 22 -5.02 4.81 8.63
CA GLY A 22 -4.87 3.50 7.99
C GLY A 22 -5.06 3.50 6.46
N ARG A 23 -4.88 4.65 5.78
CA ARG A 23 -5.12 4.77 4.32
C ARG A 23 -3.80 4.69 3.56
N ILE A 24 -3.67 3.68 2.71
CA ILE A 24 -2.52 3.53 1.81
C ILE A 24 -2.59 4.64 0.74
N PRO A 25 -1.49 5.38 0.49
CA PRO A 25 -1.47 6.39 -0.56
C PRO A 25 -1.74 5.79 -1.94
N LEU A 26 -2.58 6.45 -2.73
CA LEU A 26 -2.91 5.96 -4.07
C LEU A 26 -1.67 5.85 -4.99
N TRP A 27 -0.68 6.72 -4.81
CA TRP A 27 0.56 6.67 -5.57
C TRP A 27 1.35 5.37 -5.30
N ILE A 28 1.35 4.85 -4.07
CA ILE A 28 1.97 3.56 -3.75
C ILE A 28 1.30 2.43 -4.52
N ILE A 29 -0.03 2.41 -4.50
CA ILE A 29 -0.83 1.40 -5.21
C ILE A 29 -0.54 1.47 -6.72
N GLY A 30 -0.50 2.68 -7.27
CA GLY A 30 -0.20 2.92 -8.69
C GLY A 30 1.20 2.45 -9.08
N THR A 31 2.22 2.78 -8.28
CA THR A 31 3.60 2.38 -8.57
C THR A 31 3.79 0.86 -8.46
N VAL A 32 3.29 0.23 -7.39
CA VAL A 32 3.43 -1.23 -7.21
C VAL A 32 2.69 -1.99 -8.31
N THR A 33 1.46 -1.58 -8.61
CA THR A 33 0.67 -2.21 -9.69
C THR A 33 1.35 -2.00 -11.06
N GLY A 34 1.88 -0.80 -11.32
CA GLY A 34 2.59 -0.50 -12.56
C GLY A 34 3.83 -1.36 -12.77
N ILE A 35 4.65 -1.55 -11.73
CA ILE A 35 5.84 -2.42 -11.78
C ILE A 35 5.44 -3.87 -12.07
N LEU A 36 4.39 -4.37 -11.40
CA LEU A 36 3.90 -5.74 -11.62
C LEU A 36 3.39 -5.94 -13.04
N VAL A 37 2.64 -4.98 -13.59
CA VAL A 37 2.12 -5.05 -14.96
C VAL A 37 3.26 -5.03 -15.97
N ILE A 38 4.22 -4.11 -15.83
CA ILE A 38 5.38 -4.02 -16.74
C ILE A 38 6.22 -5.30 -16.66
N GLY A 39 6.49 -5.80 -15.45
CA GLY A 39 7.22 -7.05 -15.25
C GLY A 39 6.51 -8.24 -15.88
N LEU A 40 5.19 -8.35 -15.69
CA LEU A 40 4.39 -9.42 -16.26
C LEU A 40 4.38 -9.39 -17.80
N ILE A 41 4.22 -8.21 -18.38
CA ILE A 41 4.32 -8.02 -19.83
C ILE A 41 5.70 -8.43 -20.33
N GLY A 42 6.77 -8.02 -19.63
CA GLY A 42 8.14 -8.42 -19.95
C GLY A 42 8.33 -9.94 -19.93
N ILE A 43 7.75 -10.64 -18.95
CA ILE A 43 7.78 -12.11 -18.87
C ILE A 43 7.06 -12.75 -20.07
N PHE A 44 5.90 -12.23 -20.48
CA PHE A 44 5.20 -12.75 -21.65
C PHE A 44 6.00 -12.57 -22.95
N PHE A 45 6.64 -11.41 -23.12
CA PHE A 45 7.54 -11.19 -24.25
C PHE A 45 8.72 -12.14 -24.20
N TYR A 46 9.39 -12.27 -23.05
CA TYR A 46 10.50 -13.21 -22.89
C TYR A 46 10.11 -14.66 -23.21
N GLY A 47 8.94 -15.10 -22.73
CA GLY A 47 8.40 -16.43 -23.00
C GLY A 47 8.09 -16.66 -24.49
N SER A 48 7.65 -15.64 -25.21
CA SER A 48 7.40 -15.73 -26.65
C SER A 48 8.66 -16.07 -27.45
N TYR A 49 9.85 -15.75 -26.92
CA TYR A 49 11.14 -16.09 -27.53
C TYR A 49 11.79 -17.34 -26.92
N SER A 50 11.20 -17.93 -25.88
CA SER A 50 11.81 -19.01 -25.11
C SER A 50 10.84 -20.17 -24.85
N GLY A 51 11.09 -21.33 -25.45
CA GLY A 51 10.32 -22.55 -25.19
C GLY A 51 9.09 -22.70 -26.08
N LEU A 52 7.92 -23.01 -25.51
CA LEU A 52 6.70 -23.29 -26.28
C LEU A 52 6.24 -22.03 -27.04
N GLY A 53 6.05 -22.16 -28.36
CA GLY A 53 5.66 -21.03 -29.23
C GLY A 53 6.82 -20.19 -29.74
N SER A 54 8.07 -20.50 -29.36
CA SER A 54 9.28 -19.77 -29.81
C SER A 54 9.72 -20.08 -31.25
N SER A 55 9.05 -21.02 -31.92
CA SER A 55 9.36 -21.46 -33.30
C SER A 55 10.76 -22.05 -33.51
N LEU A 56 11.46 -22.39 -32.42
CA LEU A 56 12.69 -23.19 -32.38
C LEU A 56 12.41 -24.69 -32.48
#